data_AF-A0A356FEK3-F1
#
_entry.id   AF-A0A356FEK3-F1
#
_cell.length_a   1.000
_cell.length_b   1.000
_cell.length_c   1.000
_cell.angle_alpha   90.00
_cell.angle_beta   90.00
_cell.angle_gamma   90.00
#
_symmetry.space_group_name_H-M   'P 1'
#
loop_
_entity.id
_entity.type
_entity.pdbx_description
1 polymer ?
#
loop_
_entity_poly.entity_id
_entity_poly.type
_entity_poly.pdbx_seq_one_letter_code
_entity_poly.pdbx_strand_id
1 'polypeptide(L)'
;MSTLLIALGALVLYLVAYHTYGRWLARRIFKLDPEATVPSIELNDDVDYVPTKKSIVFGHHFTSIAGTGPIVGPAIAVMWGWLPALIWVLVGSIFIGAVHDFGA
;
A
#
# COMPACT_ATOMS: atom_id res chain seq x y z
N MET A 1 26.71 -6.34 3.87
CA MET A 1 25.93 -7.34 4.63
C MET A 1 24.86 -6.72 5.52
N SER A 2 25.07 -5.58 6.18
CA SER A 2 24.03 -4.94 7.03
C SER A 2 22.80 -4.45 6.26
N THR A 3 22.96 -3.88 5.06
CA THR A 3 21.85 -3.34 4.25
C THR A 3 20.89 -4.41 3.75
N LEU A 4 21.42 -5.57 3.33
CA LEU A 4 20.61 -6.74 2.96
C LEU A 4 19.77 -7.24 4.12
N LEU A 5 20.33 -7.29 5.34
CA LEU A 5 19.59 -7.67 6.54
C LEU A 5 18.49 -6.67 6.87
N ILE A 6 18.74 -5.37 6.70
CA ILE A 6 17.72 -4.32 6.87
C ILE A 6 16.59 -4.51 5.85
N ALA A 7 16.91 -4.73 4.58
CA ALA A 7 15.92 -4.95 3.53
C ALA A 7 15.08 -6.21 3.78
N LEU A 8 15.73 -7.31 4.19
CA LEU A 8 15.02 -8.55 4.55
C LEU A 8 14.15 -8.34 5.80
N GLY A 9 14.64 -7.64 6.82
CA GLY A 9 13.86 -7.30 8.00
C GLY A 9 12.63 -6.46 7.67
N ALA A 10 12.78 -5.46 6.79
CA ALA A 10 11.68 -4.66 6.27
C ALA A 10 10.64 -5.51 5.51
N LEU A 11 11.10 -6.41 4.63
CA LEU A 11 10.22 -7.33 3.91
C LEU A 11 9.42 -8.22 4.88
N VAL A 12 10.08 -8.82 5.86
CA VAL A 12 9.41 -9.65 6.88
C VAL A 12 8.40 -8.83 7.67
N LEU A 13 8.75 -7.61 8.08
CA LEU A 13 7.86 -6.71 8.80
C LEU A 13 6.61 -6.36 7.96
N TYR A 14 6.77 -6.08 6.67
CA TYR A 14 5.64 -5.85 5.76
C TYR A 14 4.75 -7.09 5.60
N LEU A 15 5.33 -8.28 5.47
CA LEU A 15 4.56 -9.53 5.39
C LEU A 15 3.74 -9.78 6.66
N VAL A 16 4.36 -9.57 7.83
CA VAL A 16 3.68 -9.68 9.13
C VAL A 16 2.56 -8.64 9.23
N ALA A 17 2.83 -7.38 8.93
CA ALA A 17 1.83 -6.30 8.97
C ALA A 17 0.65 -6.57 8.03
N TYR A 18 0.92 -7.03 6.79
CA TYR A 18 -0.11 -7.40 5.83
C TYR A 18 -1.03 -8.50 6.37
N HIS A 19 -0.46 -9.56 6.94
CA HIS A 19 -1.22 -10.72 7.42
C HIS A 19 -1.92 -10.48 8.77
N THR A 20 -1.45 -9.52 9.56
CA THR A 20 -2.02 -9.20 10.88
C THR A 20 -2.87 -7.94 10.83
N TYR A 21 -2.23 -6.77 10.82
CA TYR A 21 -2.89 -5.48 10.82
C TYR A 21 -3.75 -5.27 9.57
N GLY A 22 -3.25 -5.58 8.38
CA GLY A 22 -4.00 -5.46 7.13
C GLY A 22 -5.29 -6.31 7.13
N ARG A 23 -5.20 -7.57 7.59
CA ARG A 23 -6.39 -8.43 7.75
C ARG A 23 -7.34 -7.98 8.85
N TRP A 24 -6.83 -7.36 9.91
CA TRP A 24 -7.67 -6.76 10.95
C TRP A 24 -8.42 -5.56 10.38
N LEU A 25 -7.73 -4.69 9.65
CA LEU A 25 -8.29 -3.49 9.02
C LEU A 25 -9.39 -3.86 8.02
N ALA A 26 -9.10 -4.80 7.11
CA ALA A 26 -10.04 -5.29 6.12
C ALA A 26 -11.34 -5.85 6.73
N ARG A 27 -11.25 -6.61 7.83
CA ARG A 27 -12.40 -7.31 8.41
C ARG A 27 -13.15 -6.50 9.46
N ARG A 28 -12.44 -5.75 10.30
CA ARG A 28 -13.03 -5.06 11.46
C ARG A 28 -13.39 -3.62 11.17
N ILE A 29 -12.60 -2.91 10.36
CA ILE A 29 -12.81 -1.49 10.06
C ILE A 29 -13.61 -1.35 8.76
N PHE A 30 -13.09 -1.86 7.65
CA PHE A 30 -13.71 -1.68 6.33
C PHE A 30 -14.76 -2.73 5.98
N LYS A 31 -14.78 -3.86 6.71
CA LYS A 31 -15.75 -4.96 6.52
C LYS A 31 -15.88 -5.38 5.04
N LEU A 32 -14.74 -5.58 4.38
CA LEU A 32 -14.71 -5.94 2.96
C LEU A 32 -15.49 -7.24 2.71
N ASP A 33 -16.42 -7.18 1.77
CA ASP A 33 -17.21 -8.31 1.32
C ASP A 33 -16.70 -8.78 -0.05
N PRO A 34 -16.15 -10.01 -0.16
CA PRO A 34 -15.67 -10.54 -1.43
C PRO A 34 -16.78 -10.83 -2.44
N GLU A 35 -18.04 -10.95 -1.98
CA GLU A 35 -19.20 -11.24 -2.83
C GLU A 35 -19.97 -9.98 -3.24
N ALA A 36 -19.55 -8.80 -2.76
CA ALA A 36 -20.16 -7.55 -3.15
C ALA A 36 -19.95 -7.25 -4.64
N THR A 37 -21.03 -6.87 -5.33
CA THR A 37 -20.94 -6.36 -6.70
C THR A 37 -20.14 -5.06 -6.67
N VAL A 38 -19.05 -5.02 -7.44
CA VAL A 38 -18.20 -3.83 -7.52
C VAL A 38 -18.83 -2.77 -8.44
N PRO A 39 -18.57 -1.47 -8.20
CA PRO A 39 -19.12 -0.38 -9.02
C PRO A 39 -18.77 -0.50 -10.52
N SER A 40 -17.61 -1.07 -10.85
CA SER A 40 -17.23 -1.28 -12.25
C SER A 40 -18.16 -2.23 -13.02
N ILE A 41 -18.95 -3.04 -12.32
CA ILE A 41 -19.98 -3.91 -12.91
C ILE A 41 -21.37 -3.29 -12.76
N GLU A 42 -21.72 -2.80 -11.57
CA GLU A 42 -23.06 -2.26 -11.29
C GLU A 42 -23.36 -0.96 -12.04
N LEU A 43 -22.36 -0.08 -12.18
CA LEU A 43 -22.47 1.23 -12.80
C LEU A 43 -21.77 1.29 -14.17
N ASN A 44 -21.56 0.13 -14.81
CA ASN A 44 -20.80 0.05 -16.05
C ASN A 44 -21.37 0.97 -17.15
N ASP A 45 -20.56 1.94 -17.57
CA ASP A 45 -20.89 2.95 -18.58
C ASP A 45 -19.89 2.95 -19.76
N ASP A 46 -18.92 2.04 -19.74
CA ASP A 46 -17.81 1.93 -20.70
C ASP A 46 -16.90 3.17 -20.80
N VAL A 47 -17.00 4.11 -19.84
CA VAL A 47 -16.18 5.33 -19.76
C VAL A 47 -15.48 5.44 -18.41
N ASP A 48 -16.23 5.66 -17.33
CA ASP A 48 -15.70 5.83 -15.97
C ASP A 48 -15.70 4.51 -15.19
N TYR A 49 -16.68 3.63 -15.44
CA TYR A 49 -16.84 2.33 -14.79
C TYR A 49 -16.69 1.20 -15.80
N VAL A 50 -15.49 0.59 -15.86
CA VAL A 50 -15.19 -0.49 -16.81
C VAL A 50 -14.67 -1.74 -16.07
N PRO A 51 -15.31 -2.91 -16.23
CA PRO A 51 -14.82 -4.16 -15.68
C PRO A 51 -13.41 -4.46 -16.17
N THR A 52 -12.44 -4.38 -15.26
CA THR A 52 -11.02 -4.49 -15.60
C THR A 52 -10.37 -5.66 -14.87
N LYS A 53 -9.42 -6.34 -15.53
CA LYS A 53 -8.67 -7.44 -14.92
C LYS A 53 -7.88 -6.94 -13.71
N LYS A 54 -7.92 -7.72 -12.61
CA LYS A 54 -7.24 -7.40 -11.35
C LYS A 54 -5.74 -7.08 -11.51
N SER A 55 -5.05 -7.73 -12.46
CA SER A 55 -3.63 -7.48 -12.72
C SER A 55 -3.34 -6.10 -13.31
N ILE A 56 -4.25 -5.56 -14.12
CA ILE A 56 -4.13 -4.22 -14.71
C ILE A 56 -4.36 -3.18 -13.63
N VAL A 57 -5.46 -3.34 -12.87
CA VAL A 57 -5.80 -2.47 -11.73
C VAL A 57 -4.67 -2.44 -10.71
N PHE A 58 -4.10 -3.61 -10.37
CA PHE A 58 -2.93 -3.71 -9.52
C PHE A 58 -1.72 -2.92 -10.06
N GLY A 59 -1.44 -3.03 -11.37
CA GLY A 59 -0.38 -2.27 -12.02
C GLY A 59 -0.57 -0.76 -11.86
N HIS A 60 -1.78 -0.26 -12.10
CA HIS A 60 -2.11 1.16 -11.90
C HIS A 60 -1.87 1.60 -10.45
N HIS A 61 -2.44 0.89 -9.47
CA HIS A 61 -2.22 1.21 -8.06
C HIS A 61 -0.75 1.17 -7.68
N PHE A 62 -0.02 0.15 -8.11
CA PHE A 62 1.40 0.01 -7.85
C PHE A 62 2.19 1.19 -8.41
N THR A 63 1.95 1.58 -9.67
CA THR A 63 2.67 2.71 -10.28
C THR A 63 2.36 4.05 -9.61
N SER A 64 1.10 4.29 -9.22
CA SER A 64 0.69 5.52 -8.54
C SER A 64 1.37 5.66 -7.17
N ILE A 65 1.52 4.57 -6.43
CA ILE A 65 2.19 4.57 -5.12
C ILE A 65 3.71 4.61 -5.29
N ALA A 66 4.26 3.74 -6.13
CA ALA A 66 5.70 3.60 -6.33
C ALA A 66 6.35 4.86 -6.92
N GLY A 67 5.61 5.67 -7.68
CA GLY A 67 6.14 6.90 -8.29
C GLY A 67 6.66 7.93 -7.27
N THR A 68 6.03 8.05 -6.10
CA THR A 68 6.43 9.04 -5.08
C THR A 68 7.59 8.59 -4.20
N GLY A 69 7.80 7.27 -4.05
CA GLY A 69 8.84 6.68 -3.20
C GLY A 69 10.28 7.13 -3.51
N PRO A 70 10.73 7.10 -4.79
CA PRO A 70 12.06 7.56 -5.20
C PRO A 70 12.35 9.03 -4.94
N ILE A 71 11.33 9.85 -4.70
CA ILE A 71 11.48 11.29 -4.45
C ILE A 71 11.46 11.56 -2.95
N VAL A 72 10.43 11.06 -2.25
CA VAL A 72 10.20 11.35 -0.82
C VAL A 72 11.27 10.69 0.05
N GLY A 73 11.67 9.46 -0.27
CA GLY A 73 12.67 8.71 0.51
C GLY A 73 14.03 9.44 0.61
N PRO A 74 14.67 9.80 -0.52
CA PRO A 74 15.91 10.58 -0.51
C PRO A 74 15.77 11.95 0.14
N ALA A 75 14.65 12.65 -0.07
CA ALA A 75 14.41 13.95 0.55
C ALA A 75 14.44 13.87 2.08
N ILE A 76 13.70 12.92 2.66
CA ILE A 76 13.69 12.71 4.13
C ILE A 76 15.06 12.25 4.61
N ALA A 77 15.74 11.37 3.87
CA ALA A 77 17.06 10.87 4.24
C ALA A 77 18.14 11.98 4.26
N VAL A 78 18.10 12.94 3.33
CA VAL A 78 19.00 14.10 3.31
C VAL A 78 18.74 15.02 4.49
N MET A 79 17.46 15.26 4.82
CA MET A 79 17.11 16.19 5.89
C MET A 79 17.35 15.60 7.28
N TRP A 80 16.94 14.34 7.53
CA TRP A 80 16.82 13.76 8.88
C TRP A 80 17.73 12.53 9.09
N GLY A 81 18.44 12.10 8.05
CA GLY A 81 19.28 10.90 8.07
C GLY A 81 18.53 9.63 7.67
N TRP A 82 19.30 8.57 7.41
CA TRP A 82 18.77 7.32 6.84
C TRP A 82 17.85 6.54 7.80
N LEU A 83 18.12 6.58 9.11
CA LEU A 83 17.37 5.79 10.09
C LEU A 83 15.95 6.37 10.33
N PRO A 84 15.77 7.68 10.57
CA PRO A 84 14.43 8.27 10.63
C PRO A 84 13.64 8.10 9.33
N ALA A 85 14.30 8.23 8.18
CA ALA A 85 13.69 7.96 6.88
C ALA A 85 13.18 6.51 6.76
N LEU A 86 13.99 5.53 7.19
CA LEU A 86 13.60 4.13 7.18
C LEU A 86 12.42 3.86 8.11
N ILE A 87 12.43 4.39 9.34
CA ILE A 87 11.32 4.24 10.30
C ILE A 87 10.05 4.85 9.72
N TRP A 88 10.14 6.06 9.14
CA TRP A 88 8.99 6.72 8.51
C TRP A 88 8.42 5.88 7.36
N VAL A 89 9.27 5.36 6.47
CA VAL A 89 8.82 4.50 5.36
C VAL A 89 8.14 3.25 5.90
N LEU A 90 8.72 2.56 6.89
CA LEU A 90 8.16 1.31 7.42
C LEU A 90 6.86 1.55 8.20
N VAL A 91 6.91 2.39 9.23
CA VAL A 91 5.79 2.64 10.13
C VAL A 91 4.71 3.47 9.45
N GLY A 92 5.10 4.51 8.72
CA GLY A 92 4.17 5.39 8.01
C GLY A 92 3.39 4.64 6.94
N SER A 93 4.03 3.78 6.14
CA SER A 93 3.29 2.99 5.15
C SER A 93 2.33 1.98 5.79
N ILE A 94 2.68 1.37 6.93
CA ILE A 94 1.81 0.38 7.60
C ILE A 94 0.60 1.03 8.27
N PHE A 95 0.80 2.11 9.01
CA PHE A 95 -0.25 2.65 9.88
C PHE A 95 -0.99 3.86 9.29
N ILE A 96 -0.36 4.60 8.37
CA ILE A 96 -0.97 5.77 7.74
C ILE A 96 -1.33 5.43 6.29
N GLY A 97 -0.34 5.03 5.49
CA GLY A 97 -0.53 4.76 4.05
C GLY A 97 -1.56 3.66 3.80
N ALA A 98 -1.41 2.50 4.44
CA ALA A 98 -2.36 1.40 4.25
C ALA A 98 -3.79 1.77 4.68
N VAL A 99 -3.97 2.56 5.73
CA VAL A 99 -5.31 2.97 6.17
C VAL A 99 -5.93 3.97 5.21
N HIS A 100 -5.14 4.93 4.73
CA HIS A 100 -5.55 5.90 3.73
C HIS A 100 -5.98 5.20 2.42
N ASP A 101 -5.16 4.27 1.92
CA ASP A 101 -5.44 3.57 0.66
C ASP A 101 -6.60 2.58 0.75
N PHE A 102 -6.94 2.08 1.94
CA PHE A 102 -8.15 1.27 2.13
C PHE A 102 -9.44 2.11 2.14
N GLY A 103 -9.33 3.41 2.44
CA GLY A 103 -10.48 4.33 2.53
C GLY A 103 -10.66 5.24 1.33
N ALA A 104 -9.69 5.30 0.43
CA ALA A 104 -9.75 6.01 -0.85
C ALA A 104 -10.35 5.12 -1.95
#